data_AF-A0AAW6NK64-F1
#
_entry.id   AF-A0AAW6NK64-F1
#
_cell.length_a   1.000
_cell.length_b   1.000
_cell.length_c   1.000
_cell.angle_alpha   90.00
_cell.angle_beta   90.00
_cell.angle_gamma   90.00
#
_symmetry.space_group_name_H-M   'P 1'
#
loop_
_entity.id
_entity.type
_entity.pdbx_description
1 polymer ?
#
loop_
_entity_poly.entity_id
_entity_poly.type
_entity_poly.pdbx_seq_one_letter_code
_entity_poly.pdbx_strand_id
1 'polypeptide(L)'
;VIVGENKVGESNFIRGLQLILDPGLSERDRQLGFEHFWDGLGEEKLGETIEISVDLTDFTDDPRLMAHLNDCVLNPGPPMVARLTYRFQPKTGLNRAPESLKDYEYVICGGADHDMHIGGAFRRMLPIDVQGALRDAEKDLSSWRNSPLRPLIEELSASLDDETREEIQTQVDEAQQELANHDEVAATAERISERLVAIAGEQHAVPLSLGLAPTRVDALLRSLRLLLGSGIRGIGDASLGTANLIFLALKSLELDRLVDDGERDHTFFVVEEPEAHLHPHVQRLVYRYFLGTDGGNDDEGTPLTTILTTHSPHIASVTPVRSIVLLRY
;
A
#
# COMPACT_ATOMS: atom_id res chain seq x y z
N VAL A 1 -2.07 13.71 13.13
CA VAL A 1 -2.86 12.72 13.88
C VAL A 1 -4.24 13.31 14.13
N ILE A 2 -5.26 12.59 13.70
CA ILE A 2 -6.65 12.97 13.77
C ILE A 2 -7.30 12.17 14.90
N VAL A 3 -8.01 12.87 15.77
CA VAL A 3 -8.75 12.29 16.89
C VAL A 3 -10.17 12.83 16.85
N GLY A 4 -11.13 11.99 17.18
CA GLY A 4 -12.53 12.33 17.10
C GLY A 4 -13.42 11.22 17.66
N GLU A 5 -14.69 11.54 17.81
CA GLU A 5 -15.71 10.55 18.16
C GLU A 5 -16.04 9.68 16.94
N ASN A 6 -16.53 8.46 17.20
CA ASN A 6 -17.01 7.59 16.13
C ASN A 6 -18.03 8.33 15.25
N LYS A 7 -17.88 8.16 13.93
CA LYS A 7 -18.75 8.74 12.88
C LYS A 7 -18.63 10.26 12.67
N VAL A 8 -17.64 10.92 13.28
CA VAL A 8 -17.42 12.36 13.07
C VAL A 8 -16.87 12.71 11.68
N GLY A 9 -16.50 11.70 10.90
CA GLY A 9 -16.05 11.86 9.52
C GLY A 9 -14.56 11.65 9.28
N GLU A 10 -13.82 10.99 10.19
CA GLU A 10 -12.40 10.66 10.02
C GLU A 10 -12.13 9.88 8.73
N SER A 11 -12.83 8.77 8.51
CA SER A 11 -12.68 7.99 7.28
C SER A 11 -13.17 8.76 6.04
N ASN A 12 -14.16 9.67 6.18
CA ASN A 12 -14.59 10.53 5.08
C ASN A 12 -13.51 11.56 4.71
N PHE A 13 -12.77 12.07 5.70
CA PHE A 13 -11.64 12.97 5.48
C PHE A 13 -10.53 12.26 4.69
N ILE A 14 -10.14 11.05 5.12
CA ILE A 14 -9.15 10.23 4.40
C ILE A 14 -9.64 9.93 2.98
N ARG A 15 -10.91 9.55 2.84
CA ARG A 15 -11.53 9.27 1.55
C ARG A 15 -11.45 10.48 0.62
N GLY A 16 -11.65 11.68 1.15
CA GLY A 16 -11.49 12.93 0.39
C GLY A 16 -10.07 13.12 -0.16
N LEU A 17 -9.06 12.83 0.65
CA LEU A 17 -7.66 12.87 0.20
C LEU A 17 -7.38 11.82 -0.89
N GLN A 18 -7.93 10.61 -0.76
CA GLN A 18 -7.76 9.55 -1.77
C GLN A 18 -8.32 9.93 -3.14
N LEU A 19 -9.44 10.66 -3.19
CA LEU A 19 -10.02 11.11 -4.47
C LEU A 19 -9.01 11.94 -5.29
N ILE A 20 -8.15 12.70 -4.61
CA ILE A 20 -7.12 13.56 -5.22
C ILE A 20 -5.80 12.80 -5.42
N LEU A 21 -5.32 12.08 -4.41
CA LEU A 21 -3.92 11.64 -4.34
C LEU A 21 -3.70 10.14 -4.56
N ASP A 22 -4.74 9.29 -4.52
CA ASP A 22 -4.55 7.82 -4.56
C ASP A 22 -4.41 7.31 -6.00
N PRO A 23 -3.23 6.89 -6.49
CA PRO A 23 -3.08 6.42 -7.85
C PRO A 23 -3.77 5.07 -8.13
N GLY A 24 -4.08 4.28 -7.09
CA GLY A 24 -4.70 2.96 -7.18
C GLY A 24 -6.23 3.01 -7.24
N LEU A 25 -6.83 4.13 -6.85
CA LEU A 25 -8.27 4.30 -6.89
C LEU A 25 -8.80 4.26 -8.33
N SER A 26 -9.94 3.62 -8.58
CA SER A 26 -10.48 3.52 -9.95
C SER A 26 -11.24 4.78 -10.39
N GLU A 27 -11.41 4.93 -11.70
CA GLU A 27 -12.31 5.96 -12.30
C GLU A 27 -13.73 5.88 -11.75
N ARG A 28 -14.22 4.65 -11.53
CA ARG A 28 -15.56 4.41 -10.99
C ARG A 28 -15.66 4.89 -9.55
N ASP A 29 -14.64 4.65 -8.74
CA ASP A 29 -14.65 5.07 -7.33
C ASP A 29 -14.50 6.60 -7.19
N ARG A 30 -13.98 7.28 -8.22
CA ARG A 30 -13.96 8.74 -8.33
C ARG A 30 -15.26 9.34 -8.85
N GLN A 31 -16.13 8.54 -9.46
CA GLN A 31 -17.45 9.00 -9.87
C GLN A 31 -18.41 8.89 -8.67
N LEU A 32 -18.67 10.01 -7.99
CA LEU A 32 -19.53 10.03 -6.82
C LEU A 32 -21.01 9.82 -7.16
N GLY A 33 -21.73 9.23 -6.21
CA GLY A 33 -23.19 9.09 -6.21
C GLY A 33 -23.93 10.15 -5.38
N PHE A 34 -25.26 10.11 -5.42
CA PHE A 34 -26.14 11.04 -4.67
C PHE A 34 -25.95 10.98 -3.16
N GLU A 35 -25.53 9.82 -2.65
CA GLU A 35 -25.20 9.56 -1.26
C GLU A 35 -24.00 10.35 -0.73
N HIS A 36 -23.18 10.91 -1.61
CA HIS A 36 -22.01 11.71 -1.22
C HIS A 36 -22.33 13.21 -1.05
N PHE A 37 -23.48 13.67 -1.55
CA PHE A 37 -23.91 15.04 -1.31
C PHE A 37 -24.41 15.19 0.12
N TRP A 38 -24.12 16.35 0.72
CA TRP A 38 -24.60 16.70 2.05
C TRP A 38 -26.12 16.60 2.13
N ASP A 39 -26.63 15.85 3.11
CA ASP A 39 -28.07 15.61 3.27
C ASP A 39 -28.86 16.88 3.62
N GLY A 40 -28.20 17.93 4.09
CA GLY A 40 -28.82 19.24 4.30
C GLY A 40 -29.35 19.91 3.01
N LEU A 41 -28.94 19.43 1.84
CA LEU A 41 -29.49 19.84 0.54
C LEU A 41 -30.88 19.25 0.25
N GLY A 42 -31.34 18.26 1.03
CA GLY A 42 -32.63 17.61 0.83
C GLY A 42 -32.75 16.96 -0.55
N GLU A 43 -33.84 17.25 -1.27
CA GLU A 43 -34.08 16.75 -2.62
C GLU A 43 -33.35 17.57 -3.71
N GLU A 44 -32.84 18.75 -3.40
CA GLU A 44 -32.18 19.68 -4.32
C GLU A 44 -30.68 19.40 -4.47
N LYS A 45 -30.30 18.13 -4.61
CA LYS A 45 -28.88 17.72 -4.78
C LYS A 45 -28.36 17.95 -6.20
N LEU A 46 -29.23 17.98 -7.20
CA LEU A 46 -28.86 18.20 -8.60
C LEU A 46 -28.52 19.67 -8.86
N GLY A 47 -27.39 19.91 -9.53
CA GLY A 47 -26.83 21.23 -9.77
C GLY A 47 -25.70 21.59 -8.81
N GLU A 48 -25.68 20.98 -7.62
CA GLU A 48 -24.65 21.23 -6.61
C GLU A 48 -23.31 20.56 -6.97
N THR A 49 -22.24 21.07 -6.35
CA THR A 49 -20.86 20.61 -6.56
C THR A 49 -20.25 20.13 -5.25
N ILE A 50 -19.55 18.99 -5.30
CA ILE A 50 -18.68 18.55 -4.21
C ILE A 50 -17.25 18.96 -4.57
N GLU A 51 -16.60 19.71 -3.69
CA GLU A 51 -15.22 20.16 -3.87
C GLU A 51 -14.37 19.70 -2.68
N ILE A 52 -13.19 19.18 -2.99
CA ILE A 52 -12.17 18.79 -2.01
C ILE A 52 -10.87 19.39 -2.48
N SER A 53 -10.22 20.17 -1.60
CA SER A 53 -8.96 20.85 -1.90
C SER A 53 -7.92 20.51 -0.85
N VAL A 54 -6.69 20.27 -1.30
CA VAL A 54 -5.50 20.02 -0.48
C VAL A 54 -4.47 21.09 -0.77
N ASP A 55 -4.08 21.82 0.26
CA ASP A 55 -3.01 22.81 0.19
C ASP A 55 -1.72 22.20 0.71
N LEU A 56 -0.68 22.25 -0.13
CA LEU A 56 0.65 21.75 0.16
C LEU A 56 1.59 22.94 0.40
N THR A 57 2.39 22.84 1.45
CA THR A 57 3.45 23.79 1.82
C THR A 57 4.76 23.05 2.00
N ASP A 58 5.85 23.78 2.26
CA ASP A 58 7.15 23.22 2.66
C ASP A 58 7.77 22.27 1.63
N PHE A 59 7.47 22.48 0.35
CA PHE A 59 8.03 21.72 -0.77
C PHE A 59 9.13 22.49 -1.51
N THR A 60 9.48 23.71 -1.08
CA THR A 60 10.40 24.60 -1.82
C THR A 60 11.86 24.15 -1.79
N ASP A 61 12.24 23.35 -0.79
CA ASP A 61 13.59 22.86 -0.63
C ASP A 61 13.84 21.54 -1.40
N ASP A 62 12.80 20.94 -1.97
CA ASP A 62 12.88 19.75 -2.82
C ASP A 62 12.67 20.12 -4.30
N PRO A 63 13.73 20.07 -5.15
CA PRO A 63 13.62 20.38 -6.57
C PRO A 63 12.65 19.47 -7.34
N ARG A 64 12.46 18.21 -6.92
CA ARG A 64 11.58 17.25 -7.59
C ARG A 64 10.12 17.61 -7.30
N LEU A 65 9.78 17.86 -6.03
CA LEU A 65 8.45 18.32 -5.65
C LEU A 65 8.12 19.68 -6.28
N MET A 66 9.09 20.60 -6.31
CA MET A 66 8.94 21.87 -7.01
C MET A 66 8.62 21.69 -8.50
N ALA A 67 9.30 20.78 -9.20
CA ALA A 67 9.05 20.53 -10.61
C ALA A 67 7.61 20.05 -10.87
N HIS A 68 7.06 19.24 -9.96
CA HIS A 68 5.68 18.76 -10.07
C HIS A 68 4.64 19.81 -9.64
N LEU A 69 4.89 20.53 -8.56
CA LEU A 69 3.92 21.43 -7.94
C LEU A 69 3.95 22.86 -8.50
N ASN A 70 4.95 23.26 -9.28
CA ASN A 70 5.09 24.61 -9.81
C ASN A 70 3.87 25.08 -10.61
N ASP A 71 3.26 24.18 -11.40
CA ASP A 71 2.06 24.48 -12.17
C ASP A 71 0.77 24.48 -11.32
N CYS A 72 0.87 24.02 -10.06
CA CYS A 72 -0.22 23.93 -9.10
C CYS A 72 -0.19 25.07 -8.06
N VAL A 73 0.68 26.07 -8.23
CA VAL A 73 0.90 27.14 -7.23
C VAL A 73 -0.31 28.07 -7.16
N LEU A 74 -0.87 28.19 -5.96
CA LEU A 74 -1.94 29.13 -5.63
C LEU A 74 -1.39 30.44 -5.06
N ASN A 75 -0.36 30.36 -4.21
CA ASN A 75 0.30 31.52 -3.61
C ASN A 75 1.82 31.33 -3.66
N PRO A 76 2.59 32.21 -4.32
CA PRO A 76 4.06 32.12 -4.38
C PRO A 76 4.76 32.45 -3.04
N GLY A 77 4.02 32.88 -2.02
CA GLY A 77 4.48 32.93 -0.62
C GLY A 77 5.02 34.27 -0.12
N PRO A 78 5.68 34.26 1.08
CA PRO A 78 5.98 33.10 1.95
C PRO A 78 4.87 32.76 2.99
N PRO A 79 4.57 31.47 3.25
CA PRO A 79 5.07 30.27 2.56
C PRO A 79 4.43 30.09 1.19
N MET A 80 5.15 29.45 0.27
CA MET A 80 4.62 29.06 -1.04
C MET A 80 3.58 27.94 -0.85
N VAL A 81 2.43 28.06 -1.51
CA VAL A 81 1.29 27.14 -1.39
C VAL A 81 0.90 26.64 -2.76
N ALA A 82 0.92 25.32 -2.95
CA ALA A 82 0.33 24.64 -4.09
C ALA A 82 -1.01 24.02 -3.69
N ARG A 83 -2.02 24.07 -4.57
CA ARG A 83 -3.34 23.49 -4.33
C ARG A 83 -3.62 22.37 -5.32
N LEU A 84 -4.14 21.27 -4.82
CA LEU A 84 -4.71 20.19 -5.62
C LEU A 84 -6.19 20.09 -5.28
N THR A 85 -7.04 20.04 -6.30
CA THR A 85 -8.50 20.07 -6.10
C THR A 85 -9.17 18.95 -6.89
N TYR A 86 -10.01 18.18 -6.21
CA TYR A 86 -11.01 17.30 -6.80
C TYR A 86 -12.37 18.02 -6.80
N ARG A 87 -13.05 18.01 -7.94
CA ARG A 87 -14.40 18.55 -8.10
C ARG A 87 -15.31 17.50 -8.71
N PHE A 88 -16.48 17.29 -8.12
CA PHE A 88 -17.57 16.53 -8.71
C PHE A 88 -18.72 17.48 -9.02
N GLN A 89 -18.94 17.76 -10.30
CA GLN A 89 -19.77 18.88 -10.76
C GLN A 89 -20.59 18.54 -12.02
N PRO A 90 -21.65 19.30 -12.33
CA PRO A 90 -22.31 19.23 -13.63
C PRO A 90 -21.33 19.52 -14.78
N LYS A 91 -21.46 18.79 -15.89
CA LYS A 91 -20.59 18.97 -17.07
C LYS A 91 -20.68 20.39 -17.61
N THR A 92 -19.53 21.01 -17.83
CA THR A 92 -19.42 22.42 -18.26
C THR A 92 -20.09 22.70 -19.61
N GLY A 93 -20.14 21.71 -20.51
CA GLY A 93 -20.77 21.82 -21.84
C GLY A 93 -22.28 21.58 -21.90
N LEU A 94 -22.98 21.50 -20.75
CA LEU A 94 -24.42 21.26 -20.73
C LEU A 94 -25.21 22.52 -21.10
N ASN A 95 -26.02 22.43 -22.17
CA ASN A 95 -26.96 23.48 -22.57
C ASN A 95 -28.29 23.44 -21.78
N ARG A 96 -28.37 22.65 -20.71
CA ARG A 96 -29.56 22.47 -19.87
C ARG A 96 -29.15 22.23 -18.42
N ALA A 97 -30.11 22.37 -17.50
CA ALA A 97 -29.90 21.94 -16.11
C ALA A 97 -29.60 20.43 -16.04
N PRO A 98 -28.76 19.97 -15.10
CA PRO A 98 -28.50 18.55 -14.92
C PRO A 98 -29.77 17.83 -14.46
N GLU A 99 -30.09 16.72 -15.13
CA GLU A 99 -31.29 15.91 -14.84
C GLU A 99 -30.91 14.61 -14.11
N SER A 100 -29.64 14.20 -14.20
CA SER A 100 -29.14 13.00 -13.53
C SER A 100 -27.62 13.06 -13.33
N LEU A 101 -27.06 12.13 -12.57
CA LEU A 101 -25.59 11.98 -12.42
C LEU A 101 -24.87 11.62 -13.73
N LYS A 102 -25.57 11.26 -14.82
CA LYS A 102 -24.95 11.12 -16.15
C LYS A 102 -24.49 12.47 -16.71
N ASP A 103 -25.08 13.55 -16.22
CA ASP A 103 -24.74 14.93 -16.53
C ASP A 103 -23.61 15.46 -15.64
N TYR A 104 -23.03 14.61 -14.78
CA TYR A 104 -21.90 14.98 -13.92
C TYR A 104 -20.59 14.44 -14.46
N GLU A 105 -19.52 15.15 -14.15
CA GLU A 105 -18.15 14.72 -14.33
C GLU A 105 -17.36 15.01 -13.06
N TYR A 106 -16.22 14.33 -12.93
CA TYR A 106 -15.25 14.68 -11.93
C TYR A 106 -14.00 15.24 -12.62
N VAL A 107 -13.37 16.23 -11.99
CA VAL A 107 -12.15 16.88 -12.46
C VAL A 107 -11.15 16.91 -11.31
N ILE A 108 -9.89 16.57 -11.61
CA ILE A 108 -8.77 16.76 -10.69
C ILE A 108 -7.83 17.77 -11.32
N CYS A 109 -7.62 18.89 -10.63
CA CYS A 109 -6.86 20.03 -11.15
C CYS A 109 -5.88 20.59 -10.13
N GLY A 110 -4.89 21.32 -10.62
CA GLY A 110 -3.86 22.00 -9.83
C GLY A 110 -3.98 23.51 -9.89
N GLY A 111 -3.66 24.18 -8.79
CA GLY A 111 -3.65 25.64 -8.70
C GLY A 111 -5.06 26.26 -8.71
N ALA A 112 -5.13 27.51 -9.17
CA ALA A 112 -6.40 28.24 -9.29
C ALA A 112 -7.14 27.96 -10.62
N ASP A 113 -6.43 27.43 -11.62
CA ASP A 113 -6.98 27.14 -12.93
C ASP A 113 -7.54 25.71 -12.97
N HIS A 114 -8.86 25.59 -13.10
CA HIS A 114 -9.52 24.29 -13.17
C HIS A 114 -9.26 23.54 -14.48
N ASP A 115 -8.68 24.19 -15.50
CA ASP A 115 -8.24 23.55 -16.73
C ASP A 115 -6.86 22.88 -16.61
N MET A 116 -6.10 23.16 -15.54
CA MET A 116 -4.82 22.52 -15.23
C MET A 116 -5.05 21.09 -14.68
N HIS A 117 -5.32 20.14 -15.57
CA HIS A 117 -5.66 18.78 -15.19
C HIS A 117 -4.46 17.99 -14.66
N ILE A 118 -4.68 17.28 -13.55
CA ILE A 118 -3.68 16.41 -12.95
C ILE A 118 -3.95 14.97 -13.37
N GLY A 119 -2.97 14.37 -14.06
CA GLY A 119 -3.03 12.99 -14.52
C GLY A 119 -2.58 11.96 -13.49
N GLY A 120 -2.75 10.68 -13.83
CA GLY A 120 -2.29 9.56 -12.99
C GLY A 120 -0.77 9.51 -12.81
N ALA A 121 0.02 10.07 -13.75
CA ALA A 121 1.48 10.15 -13.62
C ALA A 121 1.91 11.04 -12.45
N PHE A 122 1.32 12.22 -12.31
CA PHE A 122 1.56 13.11 -11.18
C PHE A 122 1.19 12.43 -9.85
N ARG A 123 0.01 11.78 -9.79
CA ARG A 123 -0.45 11.08 -8.57
C ARG A 123 0.43 9.89 -8.17
N ARG A 124 1.24 9.35 -9.08
CA ARG A 124 2.24 8.33 -8.75
C ARG A 124 3.49 8.92 -8.08
N MET A 125 3.80 10.19 -8.32
CA MET A 125 4.97 10.85 -7.73
C MET A 125 4.70 11.35 -6.31
N LEU A 126 3.48 11.82 -6.03
CA LEU A 126 3.05 12.25 -4.68
C LEU A 126 1.81 11.47 -4.17
N PRO A 127 1.86 10.13 -4.04
CA PRO A 127 0.69 9.35 -3.70
C PRO A 127 0.30 9.44 -2.22
N ILE A 128 -0.98 9.20 -1.96
CA ILE A 128 -1.46 8.77 -0.64
C ILE A 128 -1.53 7.24 -0.59
N ASP A 129 -0.98 6.66 0.47
CA ASP A 129 -0.96 5.23 0.74
C ASP A 129 -1.75 4.98 2.04
N VAL A 130 -2.96 4.43 1.90
CA VAL A 130 -3.88 4.24 3.03
C VAL A 130 -3.88 2.80 3.49
N GLN A 131 -3.48 2.61 4.73
CA GLN A 131 -3.60 1.36 5.47
C GLN A 131 -4.85 1.46 6.34
N GLY A 132 -5.84 0.61 6.03
CA GLY A 132 -7.02 0.48 6.88
C GLY A 132 -6.66 -0.09 8.26
N ALA A 133 -7.68 -0.43 9.05
CA ALA A 133 -7.47 -1.07 10.34
C ALA A 133 -6.55 -2.29 10.18
N LEU A 134 -5.36 -2.24 10.81
CA LEU A 134 -4.30 -3.25 10.71
C LEU A 134 -4.69 -4.62 11.29
N ARG A 135 -5.98 -4.93 11.44
CA ARG A 135 -6.47 -6.23 11.93
C ARG A 135 -6.15 -7.36 10.95
N ASP A 136 -6.04 -7.05 9.66
CA ASP A 136 -5.85 -8.03 8.58
C ASP A 136 -4.39 -8.15 8.11
N ALA A 137 -3.41 -7.60 8.84
CA ALA A 137 -2.00 -7.64 8.44
C ALA A 137 -1.49 -9.07 8.17
N GLU A 138 -1.97 -10.08 8.91
CA GLU A 138 -1.65 -11.50 8.68
C GLU A 138 -2.05 -11.98 7.28
N LYS A 139 -3.21 -11.52 6.80
CA LYS A 139 -3.74 -11.88 5.48
C LYS A 139 -2.92 -11.24 4.37
N ASP A 140 -2.54 -9.97 4.53
CA ASP A 140 -1.73 -9.29 3.53
C ASP A 140 -0.29 -9.79 3.52
N LEU A 141 0.30 -10.08 4.69
CA LEU A 141 1.63 -10.69 4.79
C LEU A 141 1.68 -12.10 4.19
N SER A 142 0.62 -12.89 4.31
CA SER A 142 0.55 -14.25 3.75
C SER A 142 0.27 -14.29 2.24
N SER A 143 -0.32 -13.23 1.69
CA SER A 143 -0.66 -13.11 0.26
C SER A 143 0.47 -12.45 -0.53
N TRP A 144 1.14 -13.20 -1.42
CA TRP A 144 2.20 -12.66 -2.29
C TRP A 144 1.81 -11.37 -3.03
N ARG A 145 0.56 -11.29 -3.50
CA ARG A 145 0.10 -10.16 -4.31
C ARG A 145 0.05 -8.84 -3.52
N ASN A 146 -0.24 -8.92 -2.23
CA ASN A 146 -0.46 -7.75 -1.37
C ASN A 146 0.68 -7.54 -0.37
N SER A 147 1.59 -8.51 -0.24
CA SER A 147 2.61 -8.50 0.79
C SER A 147 3.66 -7.42 0.54
N PRO A 148 3.94 -6.56 1.53
CA PRO A 148 5.05 -5.60 1.50
C PRO A 148 6.43 -6.25 1.33
N LEU A 149 6.53 -7.57 1.55
CA LEU A 149 7.76 -8.34 1.35
C LEU A 149 8.09 -8.56 -0.13
N ARG A 150 7.08 -8.55 -1.00
CA ARG A 150 7.24 -8.90 -2.42
C ARG A 150 8.29 -8.03 -3.12
N PRO A 151 8.24 -6.68 -3.04
CA PRO A 151 9.25 -5.83 -3.68
C PRO A 151 10.67 -6.14 -3.20
N LEU A 152 10.86 -6.39 -1.90
CA LEU A 152 12.16 -6.74 -1.31
C LEU A 152 12.70 -8.07 -1.85
N ILE A 153 11.83 -9.06 -2.09
CA ILE A 153 12.23 -10.33 -2.71
C ILE A 153 12.51 -10.16 -4.20
N GLU A 154 11.75 -9.32 -4.91
CA GLU A 154 11.97 -9.03 -6.32
C GLU A 154 13.33 -8.32 -6.52
N GLU A 155 13.68 -7.38 -5.63
CA GLU A 155 14.98 -6.71 -5.58
C GLU A 155 16.12 -7.67 -5.23
N LEU A 156 15.92 -8.54 -4.23
CA LEU A 156 16.86 -9.62 -3.93
C LEU A 156 17.11 -10.47 -5.19
N SER A 157 16.05 -10.87 -5.90
CA SER A 157 16.19 -11.67 -7.13
C SER A 157 16.96 -10.95 -8.24
N ALA A 158 16.80 -9.63 -8.34
CA ALA A 158 17.45 -8.78 -9.35
C ALA A 158 18.91 -8.44 -9.01
N SER A 159 19.27 -8.42 -7.72
CA SER A 159 20.64 -8.15 -7.25
C SER A 159 21.57 -9.37 -7.27
N LEU A 160 21.03 -10.58 -7.44
CA LEU A 160 21.84 -11.79 -7.64
C LEU A 160 22.44 -11.80 -9.05
N ASP A 161 23.76 -11.96 -9.12
CA ASP A 161 24.46 -12.19 -10.39
C ASP A 161 24.24 -13.62 -10.93
N ASP A 162 24.66 -13.83 -12.18
CA ASP A 162 24.46 -15.10 -12.87
C ASP A 162 25.22 -16.25 -12.19
N GLU A 163 26.40 -15.98 -11.64
CA GLU A 163 27.22 -16.98 -10.92
C GLU A 163 26.50 -17.44 -9.65
N THR A 164 26.04 -16.53 -8.80
CA THR A 164 25.28 -16.88 -7.59
C THR A 164 23.96 -17.58 -7.94
N ARG A 165 23.32 -17.19 -9.04
CA ARG A 165 22.08 -17.83 -9.50
C ARG A 165 22.33 -19.28 -9.91
N GLU A 166 23.42 -19.56 -10.61
CA GLU A 166 23.83 -20.91 -11.01
C GLU A 166 24.24 -21.76 -9.80
N GLU A 167 24.95 -21.17 -8.83
CA GLU A 167 25.28 -21.83 -7.56
C GLU A 167 24.03 -22.27 -6.79
N ILE A 168 23.05 -21.38 -6.63
CA ILE A 168 21.78 -21.70 -5.94
C ILE A 168 21.02 -22.79 -6.70
N GLN A 169 20.96 -22.72 -8.03
CA GLN A 169 20.28 -23.73 -8.84
C GLN A 169 20.93 -25.11 -8.66
N THR A 170 22.27 -25.16 -8.66
CA THR A 170 23.03 -26.41 -8.49
C THR A 170 22.74 -27.05 -7.14
N GLN A 171 22.78 -26.28 -6.05
CA GLN A 171 22.47 -26.79 -4.71
C GLN A 171 21.04 -27.35 -4.60
N VAL A 172 20.09 -26.70 -5.26
CA VAL A 172 18.70 -27.17 -5.30
C VAL A 172 18.59 -28.47 -6.08
N ASP A 173 19.20 -28.53 -7.27
CA ASP A 173 19.16 -29.72 -8.13
C ASP A 173 19.80 -30.93 -7.43
N GLU A 174 20.92 -30.71 -6.71
CA GLU A 174 21.56 -31.73 -5.88
C GLU A 174 20.62 -32.26 -4.77
N ALA A 175 19.99 -31.35 -4.02
CA ALA A 175 19.04 -31.74 -2.96
C ALA A 175 17.80 -32.45 -3.52
N GLN A 176 17.31 -32.04 -4.70
CA GLN A 176 16.21 -32.71 -5.40
C GLN A 176 16.59 -34.13 -5.79
N GLN A 177 17.79 -34.31 -6.32
CA GLN A 177 18.28 -35.61 -6.73
C GLN A 177 18.51 -36.54 -5.53
N GLU A 178 19.04 -36.02 -4.42
CA GLU A 178 19.18 -36.76 -3.16
C GLU A 178 17.82 -37.27 -2.65
N LEU A 179 16.80 -36.41 -2.62
CA LEU A 179 15.46 -36.78 -2.20
C LEU A 179 14.81 -37.83 -3.12
N ALA A 180 14.95 -37.68 -4.44
CA ALA A 180 14.39 -38.62 -5.42
C ALA A 180 15.01 -40.02 -5.32
N ASN A 181 16.29 -40.08 -4.93
CA ASN A 181 17.03 -41.33 -4.77
C ASN A 181 16.84 -42.00 -3.40
N HIS A 182 16.10 -41.38 -2.47
CA HIS A 182 15.80 -41.97 -1.18
C HIS A 182 14.95 -43.24 -1.36
N ASP A 183 15.30 -44.33 -0.66
CA ASP A 183 14.75 -45.66 -0.89
C ASP A 183 13.20 -45.70 -0.85
N GLU A 184 12.59 -45.00 0.09
CA GLU A 184 11.14 -44.89 0.25
C GLU A 184 10.46 -44.18 -0.94
N VAL A 185 11.12 -43.17 -1.51
CA VAL A 185 10.61 -42.40 -2.66
C VAL A 185 10.70 -43.26 -3.92
N ALA A 186 11.87 -43.88 -4.15
CA ALA A 186 12.10 -44.79 -5.27
C ALA A 186 11.14 -46.00 -5.23
N ALA A 187 11.00 -46.64 -4.08
CA ALA A 187 10.08 -47.76 -3.89
C ALA A 187 8.61 -47.36 -4.14
N THR A 188 8.23 -46.12 -3.78
CA THR A 188 6.88 -45.62 -4.08
C THR A 188 6.69 -45.40 -5.57
N ALA A 189 7.69 -44.85 -6.28
CA ALA A 189 7.64 -44.65 -7.72
C ALA A 189 7.55 -45.99 -8.48
N GLU A 190 8.29 -47.00 -8.03
CA GLU A 190 8.24 -48.36 -8.58
C GLU A 190 6.85 -48.98 -8.40
N ARG A 191 6.28 -48.91 -7.19
CA ARG A 191 4.92 -49.41 -6.91
C ARG A 191 3.84 -48.75 -7.77
N ILE A 192 3.97 -47.45 -8.04
CA ILE A 192 3.05 -46.72 -8.95
C ILE A 192 3.24 -47.22 -10.38
N SER A 193 4.50 -47.40 -10.82
CA SER A 193 4.84 -47.88 -12.15
C SER A 193 4.31 -49.29 -12.40
N GLU A 194 4.50 -50.23 -11.47
CA GLU A 194 3.94 -51.58 -11.52
C GLU A 194 2.41 -51.55 -11.63
N ARG A 195 1.75 -50.66 -10.87
CA ARG A 195 0.29 -50.50 -10.93
C ARG A 195 -0.16 -49.96 -12.27
N LEU A 196 0.59 -49.02 -12.86
CA LEU A 196 0.28 -48.45 -14.17
C LEU A 196 0.44 -49.48 -15.29
N VAL A 197 1.48 -50.30 -15.24
CA VAL A 197 1.66 -51.44 -16.15
C VAL A 197 0.50 -52.43 -16.00
N ALA A 198 0.08 -52.75 -14.78
CA ALA A 198 -1.03 -53.67 -14.55
C ALA A 198 -2.39 -53.14 -15.08
N ILE A 199 -2.61 -51.82 -15.08
CA ILE A 199 -3.86 -51.20 -15.54
C ILE A 199 -3.88 -50.98 -17.05
N ALA A 200 -2.79 -50.43 -17.61
CA ALA A 200 -2.75 -49.95 -18.98
C ALA A 200 -1.97 -50.88 -19.94
N GLY A 201 -1.24 -51.87 -19.42
CA GLY A 201 -0.34 -52.71 -20.18
C GLY A 201 1.00 -52.03 -20.49
N GLU A 202 2.04 -52.82 -20.75
CA GLU A 202 3.42 -52.33 -20.95
C GLU A 202 3.55 -51.31 -22.10
N GLN A 203 2.73 -51.43 -23.15
CA GLN A 203 2.80 -50.53 -24.31
C GLN A 203 2.26 -49.12 -24.05
N HIS A 204 1.49 -48.96 -22.96
CA HIS A 204 0.90 -47.68 -22.57
C HIS A 204 1.47 -47.17 -21.22
N ALA A 205 2.33 -47.95 -20.57
CA ALA A 205 3.01 -47.55 -19.35
C ALA A 205 4.15 -46.58 -19.67
N VAL A 206 4.14 -45.42 -19.01
CA VAL A 206 5.19 -44.41 -19.12
C VAL A 206 6.16 -44.60 -17.96
N PRO A 207 7.49 -44.52 -18.18
CA PRO A 207 8.45 -44.52 -17.09
C PRO A 207 8.18 -43.34 -16.16
N LEU A 208 8.02 -43.64 -14.86
CA LEU A 208 7.67 -42.66 -13.84
C LEU A 208 8.78 -42.54 -12.82
N SER A 209 9.06 -41.31 -12.44
CA SER A 209 9.90 -40.95 -11.31
C SER A 209 9.11 -40.07 -10.36
N LEU A 210 9.32 -40.24 -9.06
CA LEU A 210 8.88 -39.27 -8.06
C LEU A 210 10.04 -38.33 -7.76
N GLY A 211 9.77 -37.04 -7.83
CA GLY A 211 10.72 -35.99 -7.52
C GLY A 211 10.00 -34.68 -7.29
N LEU A 212 10.74 -33.65 -6.88
CA LEU A 212 10.23 -32.29 -6.85
C LEU A 212 10.13 -31.75 -8.28
N ALA A 213 9.13 -30.91 -8.56
CA ALA A 213 9.03 -30.29 -9.87
C ALA A 213 10.27 -29.40 -10.11
N PRO A 214 10.83 -29.37 -11.34
CA PRO A 214 11.97 -28.51 -11.65
C PRO A 214 11.70 -27.09 -11.18
N THR A 215 12.47 -26.65 -10.19
CA THR A 215 12.22 -25.38 -9.52
C THR A 215 13.29 -24.41 -9.99
N ARG A 216 12.88 -23.44 -10.82
CA ARG A 216 13.76 -22.32 -11.18
C ARG A 216 14.05 -21.50 -9.93
N VAL A 217 15.25 -20.93 -9.82
CA VAL A 217 15.62 -19.98 -8.75
C VAL A 217 14.54 -18.90 -8.53
N ASP A 218 13.96 -18.36 -9.60
CA ASP A 218 12.85 -17.38 -9.53
C ASP A 218 11.65 -17.89 -8.70
N ALA A 219 11.27 -19.16 -8.91
CA ALA A 219 10.14 -19.77 -8.22
C ALA A 219 10.48 -20.07 -6.76
N LEU A 220 11.74 -20.41 -6.45
CA LEU A 220 12.22 -20.59 -5.09
C LEU A 220 12.26 -19.28 -4.31
N LEU A 221 12.78 -18.21 -4.91
CA LEU A 221 12.81 -16.89 -4.28
C LEU A 221 11.40 -16.39 -3.97
N ARG A 222 10.43 -16.58 -4.88
CA ARG A 222 9.01 -16.29 -4.63
C ARG A 222 8.37 -17.15 -3.54
N SER A 223 8.98 -18.29 -3.21
CA SER A 223 8.53 -19.17 -2.12
C SER A 223 9.07 -18.77 -0.75
N LEU A 224 10.02 -17.82 -0.70
CA LEU A 224 10.54 -17.28 0.55
C LEU A 224 9.42 -16.65 1.38
N ARG A 225 9.44 -16.95 2.68
CA ARG A 225 8.47 -16.47 3.66
C ARG A 225 9.23 -16.01 4.90
N LEU A 226 8.67 -15.04 5.63
CA LEU A 226 9.20 -14.73 6.95
C LEU A 226 8.85 -15.84 7.92
N LEU A 227 9.85 -16.23 8.71
CA LEU A 227 9.74 -17.27 9.72
C LEU A 227 10.02 -16.69 11.10
N LEU A 228 9.22 -17.09 12.08
CA LEU A 228 9.28 -16.66 13.47
C LEU A 228 9.81 -17.78 14.37
N GLY A 229 10.28 -17.40 15.56
CA GLY A 229 10.69 -18.34 16.60
C GLY A 229 11.75 -19.31 16.10
N SER A 230 12.92 -18.80 15.69
CA SER A 230 14.06 -19.58 15.17
C SER A 230 13.78 -20.39 13.89
N GLY A 231 12.89 -19.91 13.02
CA GLY A 231 12.66 -20.51 11.70
C GLY A 231 11.57 -21.58 11.65
N ILE A 232 10.85 -21.80 12.74
CA ILE A 232 9.91 -22.95 12.88
C ILE A 232 8.49 -22.57 12.49
N ARG A 233 8.11 -21.29 12.65
CA ARG A 233 6.73 -20.84 12.55
C ARG A 233 6.54 -19.84 11.43
N GLY A 234 5.43 -19.92 10.71
CA GLY A 234 5.09 -18.91 9.71
C GLY A 234 4.53 -17.64 10.36
N ILE A 235 4.33 -16.59 9.56
CA ILE A 235 3.62 -15.38 10.02
C ILE A 235 2.20 -15.70 10.51
N GLY A 236 1.55 -16.73 9.95
CA GLY A 236 0.22 -17.15 10.40
C GLY A 236 0.17 -17.70 11.83
N ASP A 237 1.32 -18.00 12.43
CA ASP A 237 1.44 -18.40 13.84
C ASP A 237 1.88 -17.23 14.74
N ALA A 238 2.04 -16.03 14.18
CA ALA A 238 2.36 -14.82 14.93
C ALA A 238 1.16 -14.40 15.80
N SER A 239 1.41 -13.59 16.83
CA SER A 239 0.30 -12.81 17.40
C SER A 239 -0.04 -11.67 16.46
N LEU A 240 -1.31 -11.28 16.38
CA LEU A 240 -1.77 -10.12 15.59
C LEU A 240 -0.92 -8.86 15.83
N GLY A 241 -0.55 -8.58 17.09
CA GLY A 241 0.34 -7.45 17.40
C GLY A 241 1.74 -7.58 16.78
N THR A 242 2.31 -8.79 16.74
CA THR A 242 3.60 -9.05 16.09
C THR A 242 3.48 -8.95 14.57
N ALA A 243 2.40 -9.48 13.99
CA ALA A 243 2.11 -9.34 12.57
C ALA A 243 2.00 -7.86 12.16
N ASN A 244 1.31 -7.05 12.95
CA ASN A 244 1.17 -5.61 12.70
C ASN A 244 2.52 -4.88 12.75
N LEU A 245 3.39 -5.24 13.69
CA LEU A 245 4.75 -4.69 13.76
C LEU A 245 5.59 -5.05 12.53
N ILE A 246 5.55 -6.32 12.12
CA ILE A 246 6.27 -6.79 10.93
C ILE A 246 5.74 -6.08 9.69
N PHE A 247 4.42 -5.97 9.56
CA PHE A 247 3.79 -5.27 8.45
C PHE A 247 4.25 -3.81 8.37
N LEU A 248 4.19 -3.07 9.48
CA LEU A 248 4.64 -1.69 9.53
C LEU A 248 6.12 -1.53 9.22
N ALA A 249 6.97 -2.45 9.70
CA ALA A 249 8.40 -2.43 9.40
C ALA A 249 8.67 -2.66 7.90
N LEU A 250 8.03 -3.66 7.30
CA LEU A 250 8.16 -3.92 5.86
C LEU A 250 7.59 -2.78 5.02
N LYS A 251 6.48 -2.17 5.45
CA LYS A 251 5.91 -0.99 4.80
C LYS A 251 6.87 0.19 4.84
N SER A 252 7.54 0.43 5.97
CA SER A 252 8.56 1.47 6.05
C SER A 252 9.66 1.25 5.01
N LEU A 253 10.20 0.03 4.93
CA LEU A 253 11.24 -0.33 3.95
C LEU A 253 10.75 -0.20 2.49
N GLU A 254 9.50 -0.60 2.22
CA GLU A 254 8.89 -0.44 0.90
C GLU A 254 8.79 1.04 0.51
N LEU A 255 8.40 1.92 1.44
CA LEU A 255 8.27 3.35 1.22
C LEU A 255 9.63 4.02 0.97
N ASP A 256 10.65 3.67 1.75
CA ASP A 256 12.02 4.17 1.55
C ASP A 256 12.52 3.80 0.15
N ARG A 257 12.39 2.52 -0.25
CA ARG A 257 12.80 2.04 -1.57
C ARG A 257 12.11 2.78 -2.71
N LEU A 258 10.79 3.01 -2.59
CA LEU A 258 10.01 3.69 -3.63
C LEU A 258 10.52 5.11 -3.90
N VAL A 259 11.07 5.77 -2.89
CA VAL A 259 11.69 7.09 -3.03
C VAL A 259 13.10 6.97 -3.60
N ASP A 260 13.91 6.05 -3.08
CA ASP A 260 15.29 5.85 -3.52
C ASP A 260 15.38 5.48 -5.01
N ASP A 261 14.45 4.64 -5.49
CA ASP A 261 14.35 4.25 -6.91
C ASP A 261 13.73 5.34 -7.80
N GLY A 262 13.30 6.46 -7.22
CA GLY A 262 12.64 7.56 -7.93
C GLY A 262 11.26 7.20 -8.48
N GLU A 263 10.62 6.15 -7.95
CA GLU A 263 9.23 5.81 -8.29
C GLU A 263 8.24 6.80 -7.64
N ARG A 264 8.63 7.43 -6.53
CA ARG A 264 7.90 8.46 -5.81
C ARG A 264 8.87 9.57 -5.37
N ASP A 265 8.37 10.80 -5.31
CA ASP A 265 9.10 11.93 -4.71
C ASP A 265 8.65 12.19 -3.27
N HIS A 266 7.38 11.87 -2.95
CA HIS A 266 6.85 11.99 -1.58
C HIS A 266 5.71 11.01 -1.36
N THR A 267 5.51 10.50 -0.14
CA THR A 267 4.33 9.68 0.20
C THR A 267 3.55 10.27 1.37
N PHE A 268 2.23 10.37 1.23
CA PHE A 268 1.32 10.56 2.36
C PHE A 268 0.91 9.20 2.90
N PHE A 269 1.54 8.72 3.96
CA PHE A 269 1.24 7.43 4.56
C PHE A 269 0.16 7.57 5.63
N VAL A 270 -0.98 6.91 5.42
CA VAL A 270 -2.13 6.99 6.31
C VAL A 270 -2.37 5.65 6.96
N VAL A 271 -2.59 5.65 8.29
CA VAL A 271 -2.99 4.42 9.00
C VAL A 271 -4.24 4.70 9.84
N GLU A 272 -5.31 3.94 9.58
CA GLU A 272 -6.57 4.01 10.32
C GLU A 272 -6.60 3.03 11.50
N GLU A 273 -7.08 3.49 12.65
CA GLU A 273 -7.17 2.72 13.91
C GLU A 273 -5.92 1.86 14.19
N PRO A 274 -4.72 2.47 14.19
CA PRO A 274 -3.49 1.71 14.07
C PRO A 274 -3.07 1.14 15.46
N GLU A 275 -3.88 1.35 16.50
CA GLU A 275 -3.76 0.76 17.85
C GLU A 275 -4.24 -0.69 17.97
N ALA A 276 -4.97 -1.21 16.97
CA ALA A 276 -5.55 -2.55 17.02
C ALA A 276 -4.47 -3.63 17.26
N HIS A 277 -4.72 -4.51 18.24
CA HIS A 277 -3.84 -5.63 18.63
C HIS A 277 -2.43 -5.26 19.12
N LEU A 278 -2.10 -3.97 19.22
CA LEU A 278 -0.83 -3.50 19.77
C LEU A 278 -0.93 -3.22 21.26
N HIS A 279 0.05 -3.67 22.03
CA HIS A 279 0.16 -3.31 23.44
C HIS A 279 0.43 -1.80 23.58
N PRO A 280 -0.17 -1.10 24.57
CA PRO A 280 0.03 0.35 24.79
C PRO A 280 1.48 0.86 24.77
N HIS A 281 2.42 0.07 25.30
CA HIS A 281 3.84 0.42 25.24
C HIS A 281 4.38 0.40 23.81
N VAL A 282 4.01 -0.61 23.03
CA VAL A 282 4.41 -0.79 21.64
C VAL A 282 3.79 0.29 20.76
N GLN A 283 2.52 0.65 20.97
CA GLN A 283 1.87 1.77 20.27
C GLN A 283 2.71 3.05 20.36
N ARG A 284 3.18 3.39 21.57
CA ARG A 284 4.03 4.57 21.78
C ARG A 284 5.36 4.48 21.04
N LEU A 285 6.02 3.33 21.03
CA LEU A 285 7.30 3.16 20.33
C LEU A 285 7.14 3.29 18.82
N VAL A 286 6.16 2.59 18.26
CA VAL A 286 5.91 2.56 16.81
C VAL A 286 5.55 3.94 16.27
N TYR A 287 4.60 4.64 16.91
CA TYR A 287 4.17 5.93 16.38
C TYR A 287 5.10 7.07 16.74
N ARG A 288 6.04 6.91 17.69
CA ARG A 288 7.13 7.89 17.77
C ARG A 288 8.05 7.82 16.56
N TYR A 289 8.33 6.61 16.08
CA TYR A 289 9.14 6.41 14.87
C TYR A 289 8.47 7.04 13.65
N PHE A 290 7.21 6.69 13.38
CA PHE A 290 6.47 7.23 12.22
C PHE A 290 6.15 8.72 12.31
N LEU A 291 6.10 9.30 13.52
CA LEU A 291 5.88 10.74 13.70
C LEU A 291 7.19 11.54 13.83
N GLY A 292 8.36 10.88 13.75
CA GLY A 292 9.67 11.53 13.90
C GLY A 292 9.90 12.13 15.30
N THR A 293 9.21 11.64 16.34
CA THR A 293 9.31 12.21 17.70
C THR A 293 10.33 11.51 18.61
N ASP A 294 11.10 10.57 18.06
CA ASP A 294 12.15 9.84 18.77
C ASP A 294 13.46 10.64 18.95
N GLY A 295 13.55 11.87 18.41
CA GLY A 295 14.71 12.76 18.56
C GLY A 295 15.97 12.28 17.83
N GLY A 296 15.88 11.22 17.04
CA GLY A 296 16.94 10.73 16.15
C GLY A 296 16.79 11.13 14.69
N ASN A 297 15.57 11.56 14.29
CA ASN A 297 15.22 11.98 12.93
C ASN A 297 14.82 13.46 12.95
N ASP A 298 15.77 14.35 13.26
CA ASP A 298 15.66 15.80 13.08
C ASP A 298 15.79 16.20 11.59
N ASP A 299 15.68 15.26 10.65
CA ASP A 299 15.76 15.57 9.23
C ASP A 299 14.42 16.14 8.74
N GLU A 300 14.42 17.45 8.48
CA GLU A 300 13.42 18.21 7.73
C GLU A 300 13.27 17.75 6.25
N GLY A 301 13.59 16.49 5.93
CA GLY A 301 13.73 16.01 4.55
C GLY A 301 13.28 14.59 4.29
N THR A 302 12.61 13.90 5.22
CA THR A 302 12.03 12.58 4.92
C THR A 302 10.87 12.76 3.93
N PRO A 303 10.89 12.09 2.76
CA PRO A 303 9.84 12.17 1.74
C PRO A 303 8.57 11.39 2.12
N LEU A 304 8.17 11.52 3.38
CA LEU A 304 7.08 10.80 4.03
C LEU A 304 6.32 11.74 4.98
N THR A 305 5.01 11.88 4.74
CA THR A 305 4.09 12.52 5.68
C THR A 305 3.14 11.50 6.27
N THR A 306 3.21 11.30 7.58
CA THR A 306 2.36 10.35 8.31
C THR A 306 1.05 10.99 8.78
N ILE A 307 -0.09 10.42 8.40
CA ILE A 307 -1.43 10.76 8.88
C ILE A 307 -1.99 9.55 9.63
N LEU A 308 -2.52 9.76 10.84
CA LEU A 308 -3.11 8.68 11.64
C LEU A 308 -4.50 9.10 12.06
N THR A 309 -5.48 8.20 12.03
CA THR A 309 -6.74 8.33 12.78
C THR A 309 -6.70 7.37 13.97
N THR A 310 -7.02 7.85 15.17
CA THR A 310 -6.81 7.05 16.39
C THR A 310 -7.80 7.43 17.48
N HIS A 311 -8.28 6.42 18.19
CA HIS A 311 -8.98 6.57 19.47
C HIS A 311 -8.06 6.29 20.66
N SER A 312 -6.85 5.78 20.41
CA SER A 312 -5.89 5.46 21.46
C SER A 312 -5.31 6.71 22.13
N PRO A 313 -5.47 6.86 23.46
CA PRO A 313 -4.80 7.92 24.21
C PRO A 313 -3.27 7.73 24.24
N HIS A 314 -2.77 6.52 23.99
CA HIS A 314 -1.34 6.25 23.97
C HIS A 314 -0.67 6.83 22.72
N ILE A 315 -1.32 6.78 21.56
CA ILE A 315 -0.83 7.41 20.33
C ILE A 315 -0.92 8.93 20.47
N ALA A 316 -2.05 9.44 20.95
CA ALA A 316 -2.21 10.87 21.24
C ALA A 316 -1.12 11.40 22.21
N SER A 317 -0.71 10.60 23.20
CA SER A 317 0.31 11.00 24.19
C SER A 317 1.73 11.20 23.63
N VAL A 318 2.04 10.67 22.44
CA VAL A 318 3.35 10.82 21.79
C VAL A 318 3.30 11.71 20.55
N THR A 319 2.13 12.27 20.26
CA THR A 319 1.92 13.14 19.10
C THR A 319 2.35 14.58 19.44
N PRO A 320 3.07 15.27 18.54
CA PRO A 320 3.34 16.70 18.70
C PRO A 320 2.03 17.50 18.76
N VAL A 321 1.91 18.42 19.71
CA VAL A 321 0.67 19.19 19.94
C VAL A 321 0.20 19.91 18.66
N ARG A 322 1.12 20.46 17.88
CA ARG A 322 0.83 21.16 16.61
C ARG A 322 0.30 20.25 15.49
N SER A 323 0.42 18.93 15.66
CA SER A 323 0.05 17.91 14.68
C SER A 323 -1.22 17.15 15.07
N ILE A 324 -1.88 17.54 16.17
CA ILE A 324 -3.17 16.98 16.60
C ILE A 324 -4.31 17.77 15.93
N VAL A 325 -5.18 17.06 15.25
CA VAL A 325 -6.43 17.59 14.67
C VAL A 325 -7.60 16.93 15.39
N LEU A 326 -8.46 17.74 16.01
CA LEU A 326 -9.69 17.28 16.65
C LEU A 326 -10.87 17.47 15.69
N LEU A 327 -11.50 16.37 15.26
CA LEU A 327 -12.77 16.42 14.54
C LEU A 327 -13.94 16.34 15.53
N ARG A 328 -14.94 17.21 15.35
CA ARG A 328 -16.15 17.29 16.18
C ARG A 328 -17.36 17.67 15.32
N TYR A 329 -18.55 17.31 15.80
CA TYR A 329 -19.84 17.80 15.29
C TYR A 329 -20.07 19.27 15.64
#